data_AF-A0A832WNX0-F1
#
_entry.id   AF-A0A832WNX0-F1
#
_cell.length_a   1.000
_cell.length_b   1.000
_cell.length_c   1.000
_cell.angle_alpha   90.00
_cell.angle_beta   90.00
_cell.angle_gamma   90.00
#
_symmetry.space_group_name_H-M   'P 1'
#
loop_
_entity.id
_entity.type
_entity.pdbx_description
1 polymer ?
#
loop_
_entity_poly.entity_id
_entity_poly.type
_entity_poly.pdbx_seq_one_letter_code
_entity_poly.pdbx_strand_id
1 'polypeptide(L)' 'MAKCGMKCEIFSRVVGYHRPVGQWNKGKKEEFRHRREFQEKTCLCSEHGNRGFPKTKMEQVNQFTF' A
#
# COMPACT_ATOMS: atom_id res chain seq x y z
N MET A 1 -19.33 -4.85 -19.05
CA MET A 1 -19.23 -4.45 -17.63
C MET A 1 -20.24 -3.36 -17.33
N ALA A 2 -21.22 -3.61 -16.47
CA ALA A 2 -22.07 -2.55 -15.94
C ALA A 2 -21.23 -1.65 -15.00
N LYS A 3 -21.03 -0.39 -15.38
CA LYS A 3 -20.49 0.63 -14.48
C LYS A 3 -21.67 1.39 -13.90
N CYS A 4 -21.91 1.26 -12.59
CA CYS A 4 -22.81 2.20 -11.94
C CYS A 4 -22.08 3.56 -11.83
N GLY A 5 -22.74 4.66 -12.23
CA GLY A 5 -22.15 6.01 -12.24
C GLY A 5 -22.08 6.68 -10.87
N MET A 6 -22.22 5.91 -9.80
CA MET A 6 -22.29 6.41 -8.43
C MET A 6 -20.90 6.51 -7.81
N LYS A 7 -20.74 7.42 -6.85
CA LYS A 7 -19.50 7.55 -6.09
C LYS A 7 -19.38 6.38 -5.12
N CYS A 8 -18.30 5.61 -5.24
CA CYS A 8 -17.98 4.58 -4.26
C CYS A 8 -17.23 5.18 -3.07
N GLU A 9 -17.60 4.77 -1.86
CA GLU A 9 -16.82 5.09 -0.67
C GLU A 9 -15.63 4.15 -0.55
N ILE A 10 -14.45 4.73 -0.30
CA ILE A 10 -13.19 3.99 -0.23
C ILE A 10 -12.80 3.79 1.24
N PHE A 11 -12.55 2.55 1.61
CA PHE A 11 -12.13 2.17 2.96
C PHE A 11 -10.69 1.68 2.97
N SER A 12 -9.99 1.93 4.08
CA SER A 12 -8.62 1.46 4.30
C SER A 12 -8.51 0.81 5.68
N ARG A 13 -7.62 -0.17 5.82
CA ARG A 13 -7.39 -0.90 7.07
C ARG A 13 -6.36 -0.17 7.92
N VAL A 14 -6.76 0.26 9.12
CA VAL A 14 -5.94 0.97 10.09
C VAL A 14 -5.90 0.15 11.38
N VAL A 15 -4.73 -0.37 11.76
CA VAL A 15 -4.46 -1.06 13.04
C VAL A 15 -5.62 -1.99 13.47
N GLY A 16 -6.05 -2.87 12.56
CA GLY A 16 -7.04 -3.91 12.85
C GLY A 16 -8.48 -3.64 12.37
N TYR A 17 -8.89 -2.42 12.03
CA TYR A 17 -10.26 -2.12 11.57
C TYR A 17 -10.31 -1.29 10.28
N HIS A 18 -11.48 -1.26 9.61
CA HIS A 18 -11.69 -0.46 8.40
C HIS A 18 -12.18 0.95 8.74
N ARG A 19 -11.54 1.97 8.17
CA ARG A 19 -11.93 3.38 8.29
C ARG A 19 -12.11 4.00 6.90
N PRO A 20 -13.16 4.82 6.66
CA PRO A 20 -13.34 5.51 5.39
C PRO A 20 -12.20 6.53 5.16
N VAL A 21 -11.61 6.49 3.96
CA VAL A 21 -10.47 7.33 3.57
C VAL A 21 -10.87 8.80 3.47
N GLY A 22 -12.14 9.08 3.18
CA GLY A 22 -12.69 10.44 3.17
C GLY A 22 -12.56 11.17 4.51
N GLN A 23 -12.50 10.44 5.63
CA GLN A 23 -12.45 10.98 6.99
C GLN A 23 -11.04 11.01 7.59
N TRP A 24 -10.00 11.01 6.76
CA TRP A 24 -8.61 11.07 7.22
C TRP A 24 -8.18 12.50 7.55
N ASN A 25 -7.64 12.67 8.76
CA ASN A 25 -7.01 13.92 9.18
C ASN A 25 -5.67 14.12 8.46
N LYS A 26 -5.15 15.36 8.42
CA LYS A 26 -3.87 15.70 7.76
C LYS A 26 -2.71 14.81 8.24
N GLY A 27 -2.57 14.61 9.55
CA GLY A 27 -1.51 13.76 10.10
C GLY A 27 -1.60 12.30 9.68
N LYS A 28 -2.81 11.75 9.47
CA LYS A 28 -2.98 10.37 8.98
C LYS A 28 -2.62 10.21 7.51
N LYS A 29 -2.84 11.24 6.70
CA LYS A 29 -2.38 11.26 5.30
C LYS A 29 -0.86 11.26 5.21
N GLU A 30 -0.20 12.08 6.05
CA GLU A 30 1.26 12.09 6.12
C GLU A 30 1.80 10.76 6.67
N GLU A 31 1.24 10.23 7.77
CA GLU A 31 1.59 8.91 8.31
C GLU A 31 1.49 7.82 7.24
N PHE A 32 0.39 7.81 6.47
CA PHE A 32 0.19 6.85 5.40
C PHE A 32 1.22 6.99 4.28
N ARG A 33 1.61 8.22 3.91
CA ARG A 33 2.65 8.49 2.90
C ARG A 33 4.03 7.97 3.31
N HIS A 34 4.32 7.93 4.60
CA HIS A 34 5.55 7.36 5.14
C HIS A 34 5.53 5.82 5.23
N ARG A 35 4.38 5.17 5.00
CA ARG A 35 4.32 3.70 4.98
C ARG A 35 5.03 3.16 3.75
N ARG A 36 5.78 2.07 3.96
CA ARG A 36 6.43 1.31 2.89
C ARG A 36 5.72 -0.01 2.66
N GLU A 37 5.47 -0.30 1.40
CA GLU A 37 4.97 -1.60 0.98
C GLU A 37 6.10 -2.62 1.03
N PHE A 38 5.78 -3.83 1.48
CA PHE A 38 6.69 -4.95 1.34
C PHE A 38 6.69 -5.41 -0.11
N GLN A 39 7.83 -5.28 -0.78
CA GLN A 39 8.03 -5.90 -2.08
C GLN A 39 8.67 -7.26 -1.87
N GLU A 40 8.00 -8.32 -2.29
CA GLU A 40 8.64 -9.61 -2.41
C GLU A 40 9.83 -9.48 -3.36
N LYS A 41 11.03 -9.77 -2.86
CA LYS A 41 12.15 -9.98 -3.76
C LYS A 41 11.77 -11.20 -4.58
N THR A 42 11.74 -11.06 -5.90
CA THR A 42 11.62 -12.17 -6.83
C THR A 42 12.54 -13.28 -6.33
N CYS A 43 11.96 -14.41 -5.95
CA CYS A 43 12.74 -15.58 -5.61
C CYS A 43 13.70 -15.85 -6.76
N LEU A 44 14.97 -16.12 -6.45
CA LEU A 44 15.97 -16.50 -7.44
C LEU A 44 15.74 -17.93 -7.96
N CYS A 45 14.49 -18.35 -8.18
CA CYS A 45 14.23 -19.49 -9.04
C CYS A 45 14.19 -18.94 -10.47
N SER A 46 15.22 -19.29 -11.23
CA SER A 46 15.53 -18.78 -12.55
C SER A 46 14.33 -18.85 -13.50
N GLU A 47 14.20 -17.81 -14.33
CA GLU A 47 13.56 -17.84 -15.66
C GLU A 47 12.13 -17.32 -15.88
N HIS A 48 11.65 -16.31 -15.17
CA HIS A 48 10.52 -15.52 -15.71
C HIS A 48 10.78 -14.01 -15.70
N GLY A 49 11.19 -13.50 -16.88
CA GLY A 49 10.59 -12.31 -17.48
C GLY A 49 10.87 -10.96 -16.82
N ASN A 50 11.92 -10.32 -17.31
CA ASN A 50 12.32 -8.94 -17.05
C ASN A 50 11.18 -7.91 -17.22
N ARG A 51 10.80 -7.22 -16.14
CA ARG A 51 10.44 -5.79 -16.19
C ARG A 51 10.99 -5.11 -14.95
N GLY A 52 12.07 -4.34 -15.14
CA GLY A 52 12.75 -3.64 -14.07
C GLY A 52 11.82 -2.71 -13.27
N PHE A 53 12.11 -2.58 -11.99
CA PHE A 53 11.62 -1.47 -11.18
C PHE A 53 12.78 -0.81 -10.45
N PRO A 54 13.23 0.37 -10.90
CA PRO A 54 14.07 1.24 -10.09
C PRO A 54 13.18 2.14 -9.24
N LYS A 55 13.09 1.87 -7.93
CA LYS A 55 12.78 2.90 -6.92
C LYS A 55 13.68 2.70 -5.71
N THR A 56 14.79 3.43 -5.79
CA THR A 56 15.76 3.78 -4.76
C THR A 56 15.18 3.92 -3.33
N LYS A 57 15.99 3.45 -2.36
CA LYS A 57 15.89 3.61 -0.90
C LYS A 57 14.78 2.84 -0.17
N MET A 58 15.02 1.54 -0.14
CA MET A 58 15.16 0.77 1.10
C MET A 58 15.67 1.65 2.27
N GLU A 59 14.81 1.87 3.25
CA GLU A 59 15.21 2.04 4.64
C GLU A 59 14.16 1.26 5.45
N GLN A 60 14.33 1.17 6.75
CA GLN A 60 14.02 -0.05 7.48
C GLN A 60 12.52 -0.38 7.66
N VAL A 61 12.31 -1.68 7.74
CA VAL A 61 11.10 -2.38 8.14
C VAL A 61 10.76 -1.96 9.57
N ASN A 62 9.72 -1.14 9.75
CA ASN A 62 8.92 -1.18 10.98
C ASN A 62 7.79 -2.18 10.68
N GLN A 63 8.11 -3.47 10.66
CA GLN A 63 7.99 -4.38 11.81
C GLN A 63 6.66 -4.14 12.51
N PHE A 64 5.67 -4.95 12.14
CA PHE A 64 4.62 -5.44 13.03
C PHE A 64 4.09 -4.42 14.06
N THR A 65 3.10 -3.62 13.66
CA THR A 65 2.04 -3.26 14.63
C THR A 65 0.85 -4.16 14.33
N PHE A 66 0.71 -5.22 15.14
CA PHE A 66 -0.61 -5.67 15.55
C PHE A 66 -1.29 -4.55 16.35
#